data_AF-A7GYD4-F1
#
_entry.id   AF-A7GYD4-F1
#
_cell.length_a   1.000
_cell.length_b   1.000
_cell.length_c   1.000
_cell.angle_alpha   90.00
_cell.angle_beta   90.00
_cell.angle_gamma   90.00
#
_symmetry.space_group_name_H-M   'P 1'
#
loop_
_entity.id
_entity.type
_entity.pdbx_description
1 polymer ?
#
loop_
_entity_poly.entity_id
_entity_poly.type
_entity_poly.pdbx_seq_one_letter_code
_entity_poly.pdbx_strand_id
1 'polypeptide(L)'
;MSEKTGQKSDISGYFYTDSYDYIYLVTDGSEQNYKFIFKNEKIYDGDENKECDSSEFIGVIKKITSEFRNKILEHQAELETYEKIYTNRKDYTKFIKKHSILKYEIRKFQNKISHFYEALVICQTEQPALKKQLKNYTYEAGLFKNVVTEYAARVEDIYAHIQGIKNDKINRNIYILTMISALLLPLNFITSFFGMNTSGLFLSEYKNATTIVSAFMLVTLIILAICFWLYDKKQE
;
A
#
# COMPACT_ATOMS: atom_id res chain seq x y z
N MET A 1 -8.14 -18.81 -38.71
CA MET A 1 -8.11 -19.61 -37.47
C MET A 1 -9.23 -19.06 -36.60
N SER A 2 -10.22 -19.92 -36.36
CA SER A 2 -11.59 -19.69 -35.86
C SER A 2 -11.79 -18.59 -34.80
N GLU A 3 -12.74 -17.70 -35.09
CA GLU A 3 -13.77 -17.14 -34.19
C GLU A 3 -13.59 -17.43 -32.69
N LYS A 4 -13.19 -16.40 -31.94
CA LYS A 4 -13.55 -16.27 -30.51
C LYS A 4 -14.80 -15.40 -30.40
N THR A 5 -15.94 -16.03 -30.54
CA THR A 5 -17.24 -15.53 -30.08
C THR A 5 -17.14 -15.14 -28.60
N GLY A 6 -17.37 -13.85 -28.31
CA GLY A 6 -17.88 -13.36 -27.03
C GLY A 6 -17.06 -13.66 -25.77
N GLN A 7 -15.79 -13.25 -25.71
CA GLN A 7 -15.14 -13.12 -24.40
C GLN A 7 -15.72 -11.89 -23.71
N LYS A 8 -16.57 -12.08 -22.68
CA LYS A 8 -16.90 -11.01 -21.72
C LYS A 8 -15.57 -10.52 -21.15
N SER A 9 -15.11 -9.38 -21.65
CA SER A 9 -13.90 -8.75 -21.14
C SER A 9 -14.27 -8.12 -19.81
N ASP A 10 -13.59 -8.44 -18.72
CA ASP A 10 -13.76 -7.73 -17.44
C ASP A 10 -13.08 -6.35 -17.45
N ILE A 11 -12.53 -5.96 -18.61
CA ILE A 11 -11.64 -4.84 -18.79
C ILE A 11 -12.06 -4.03 -20.02
N SER A 12 -12.01 -2.70 -19.92
CA SER A 12 -12.24 -1.81 -21.07
C SER A 12 -11.16 -1.99 -22.13
N GLY A 13 -11.51 -1.93 -23.41
CA GLY A 13 -10.53 -2.13 -24.48
C GLY A 13 -11.07 -1.73 -25.84
N TYR A 14 -10.15 -1.51 -26.78
CA TYR A 14 -10.45 -1.34 -28.19
C TYR A 14 -9.94 -2.57 -28.95
N PHE A 15 -10.77 -3.14 -29.80
CA PHE A 15 -10.52 -4.43 -30.44
C PHE A 15 -10.82 -4.37 -31.93
N TYR A 16 -10.09 -5.17 -32.69
CA TYR A 16 -10.22 -5.26 -34.14
C TYR A 16 -10.75 -6.65 -34.52
N THR A 17 -11.65 -6.68 -35.51
CA THR A 17 -12.13 -7.91 -36.16
C THR A 17 -11.86 -7.82 -37.66
N ASP A 18 -12.09 -8.92 -38.39
CA ASP A 18 -11.85 -8.96 -39.83
C ASP A 18 -12.74 -7.99 -40.64
N SER A 19 -13.87 -7.54 -40.07
CA SER A 19 -14.88 -6.74 -40.78
C SER A 19 -15.28 -5.42 -40.10
N TYR A 20 -14.90 -5.21 -38.85
CA TYR A 20 -15.17 -4.00 -38.07
C TYR A 20 -14.24 -3.90 -36.85
N ASP A 21 -14.16 -2.74 -36.23
CA ASP A 21 -13.56 -2.55 -34.92
C ASP A 21 -14.63 -2.17 -33.88
N TYR A 22 -14.32 -2.38 -32.60
CA TYR A 22 -15.26 -2.09 -31.52
C TYR A 22 -14.55 -1.68 -30.24
N ILE A 23 -15.23 -0.84 -29.47
CA ILE A 23 -14.81 -0.46 -28.12
C ILE A 23 -15.72 -1.14 -27.09
N TYR A 24 -15.09 -1.69 -26.06
CA TYR A 24 -15.75 -2.26 -24.90
C TYR A 24 -15.42 -1.40 -23.67
N LEU A 25 -16.43 -0.97 -22.93
CA LEU A 25 -16.30 -0.06 -21.80
C LEU A 25 -16.92 -0.68 -20.55
N VAL A 26 -16.09 -0.89 -19.53
CA VAL A 26 -16.48 -1.45 -18.23
C VAL A 26 -16.76 -0.32 -17.25
N THR A 27 -17.88 -0.41 -16.54
CA THR A 27 -18.26 0.56 -15.51
C THR A 27 -17.75 0.14 -14.14
N ASP A 28 -17.78 1.06 -13.17
CA ASP A 28 -17.42 0.72 -11.80
C ASP A 28 -18.62 0.26 -10.96
N GLY A 29 -19.83 0.71 -11.30
CA GLY A 29 -21.03 0.59 -10.45
C GLY A 29 -22.18 -0.30 -10.94
N SER A 30 -22.11 -0.94 -12.11
CA SER A 30 -23.22 -1.81 -12.57
C SER A 30 -22.76 -2.87 -13.57
N GLU A 31 -23.40 -4.04 -13.60
CA GLU A 31 -23.15 -5.12 -14.58
C GLU A 31 -23.40 -4.72 -16.06
N GLN A 32 -23.78 -3.46 -16.32
CA GLN A 32 -23.89 -2.92 -17.66
C GLN A 32 -22.51 -2.50 -18.17
N ASN A 33 -21.85 -3.43 -18.84
CA ASN A 33 -20.73 -3.11 -19.72
C ASN A 33 -21.29 -2.66 -21.08
N TYR A 34 -20.66 -1.68 -21.70
CA TYR A 34 -21.09 -1.13 -22.98
C TYR A 34 -20.17 -1.61 -24.09
N LYS A 35 -20.77 -1.96 -25.24
CA LYS A 35 -20.03 -2.34 -26.45
C LYS A 35 -20.53 -1.47 -27.60
N PHE A 36 -19.62 -0.77 -28.27
CA PHE A 36 -19.94 0.00 -29.47
C PHE A 36 -19.10 -0.50 -30.63
N ILE A 37 -19.75 -0.82 -31.75
CA ILE A 37 -19.11 -1.30 -32.98
C ILE A 37 -19.02 -0.15 -33.97
N PHE A 38 -17.88 0.01 -34.63
CA PHE A 38 -17.67 0.99 -35.69
C PHE A 38 -17.52 0.26 -37.02
N LYS A 39 -18.43 0.53 -37.96
CA LYS A 39 -18.46 -0.13 -39.27
C LYS A 39 -19.00 0.84 -40.30
N ASN A 40 -18.29 0.99 -41.43
CA ASN A 40 -18.70 1.88 -42.53
C ASN A 40 -19.04 3.32 -42.06
N GLU A 41 -18.19 3.90 -41.19
CA GLU A 41 -18.38 5.23 -40.58
C GLU A 41 -19.61 5.40 -39.68
N LYS A 42 -20.32 4.30 -39.36
CA LYS A 42 -21.47 4.27 -38.47
C LYS A 42 -21.14 3.59 -37.14
N ILE A 43 -21.89 3.96 -36.09
CA ILE A 43 -21.75 3.43 -34.74
C ILE A 43 -22.95 2.52 -34.45
N TYR A 44 -22.71 1.37 -33.85
CA TYR A 44 -23.76 0.42 -33.45
C TYR A 44 -23.62 0.05 -31.97
N ASP A 45 -24.75 -0.07 -31.26
CA ASP A 45 -24.81 -0.40 -29.83
C ASP A 45 -25.07 -1.90 -29.62
N GLY A 46 -24.10 -2.60 -29.02
CA GLY A 46 -24.15 -4.03 -28.71
C GLY A 46 -23.96 -4.95 -29.92
N ASP A 47 -24.87 -4.83 -30.89
CA ASP A 47 -24.97 -5.64 -32.12
C ASP A 47 -25.09 -4.76 -33.37
N GLU A 48 -24.72 -5.31 -34.55
CA GLU A 48 -24.74 -4.61 -35.85
C GLU A 48 -26.14 -4.10 -36.29
N ASN A 49 -27.20 -4.44 -35.57
CA ASN A 49 -28.59 -4.13 -35.96
C ASN A 49 -29.14 -2.83 -35.35
N LYS A 50 -28.49 -2.25 -34.34
CA LYS A 50 -28.94 -1.03 -33.67
C LYS A 50 -27.95 0.11 -33.90
N GLU A 51 -28.17 0.86 -34.98
CA GLU A 51 -27.41 2.08 -35.27
C GLU A 51 -27.65 3.10 -34.13
N CYS A 52 -26.55 3.67 -33.65
CA CYS A 52 -26.48 4.53 -32.48
C CYS A 52 -25.88 5.87 -32.91
N ASP A 53 -26.43 6.99 -32.43
CA ASP A 53 -25.84 8.29 -32.71
C ASP A 53 -24.58 8.53 -31.87
N SER A 54 -23.67 9.35 -32.41
CA SER A 54 -22.49 9.84 -31.70
C SER A 54 -22.82 10.43 -30.31
N SER A 55 -23.98 11.07 -30.14
CA SER A 55 -24.40 11.63 -28.85
C SER A 55 -24.69 10.58 -27.79
N GLU A 56 -25.24 9.41 -28.16
CA GLU A 56 -25.50 8.31 -27.23
C GLU A 56 -24.19 7.67 -26.76
N PHE A 57 -23.26 7.43 -27.68
CA PHE A 57 -21.91 6.95 -27.37
C PHE A 57 -21.17 7.89 -26.41
N ILE A 58 -21.19 9.19 -26.69
CA ILE A 58 -20.58 10.21 -25.81
C ILE A 58 -21.32 10.29 -24.47
N GLY A 59 -22.64 10.09 -24.44
CA GLY A 59 -23.44 10.02 -23.23
C GLY A 59 -22.95 8.93 -22.28
N VAL A 60 -22.61 7.74 -22.80
CA VAL A 60 -22.04 6.64 -22.01
C VAL A 60 -20.66 7.00 -21.47
N ILE A 61 -19.77 7.56 -22.29
CA ILE A 61 -18.44 7.99 -21.84
C ILE A 61 -18.55 9.03 -20.72
N LYS A 62 -19.46 9.99 -20.86
CA LYS A 62 -19.74 10.99 -19.83
C LYS A 62 -20.22 10.35 -18.53
N LYS A 63 -21.09 9.34 -18.60
CA LYS A 63 -21.57 8.58 -17.44
C LYS A 63 -20.39 7.91 -16.71
N ILE A 64 -19.57 7.15 -17.42
CA ILE A 64 -18.40 6.44 -16.85
C ILE A 64 -17.42 7.42 -16.22
N THR A 65 -17.11 8.51 -16.92
CA THR A 65 -16.21 9.55 -16.42
C THR A 65 -16.75 10.19 -15.14
N SER A 66 -18.06 10.38 -15.03
CA SER A 66 -18.70 10.91 -13.81
C SER A 66 -18.64 9.91 -12.65
N GLU A 67 -18.85 8.62 -12.90
CA GLU A 67 -18.70 7.55 -11.90
C GLU A 67 -17.26 7.51 -11.35
N PHE A 68 -16.26 7.55 -12.25
CA PHE A 68 -14.86 7.57 -11.84
C PHE A 68 -14.53 8.81 -11.01
N ARG A 69 -15.05 9.98 -11.39
CA ARG A 69 -14.86 11.21 -10.62
C ARG A 69 -15.38 11.08 -9.19
N ASN A 70 -16.59 10.53 -9.02
CA ASN A 70 -17.18 10.36 -7.69
C ASN A 70 -16.34 9.42 -6.82
N LYS A 71 -15.90 8.29 -7.38
CA LYS A 71 -15.06 7.34 -6.64
C LYS A 71 -13.66 7.87 -6.31
N ILE A 72 -13.08 8.71 -7.18
CA ILE A 72 -11.85 9.44 -6.86
C ILE A 72 -12.05 10.31 -5.62
N LEU A 73 -13.16 11.05 -5.53
CA LEU A 73 -13.46 11.89 -4.37
C LEU A 73 -13.66 11.06 -3.09
N GLU A 74 -14.30 9.90 -3.18
CA GLU A 74 -14.45 8.97 -2.05
C GLU A 74 -13.09 8.47 -1.54
N HIS A 75 -12.22 7.99 -2.44
CA HIS A 75 -10.88 7.54 -2.07
C HIS A 75 -10.00 8.69 -1.54
N GLN A 76 -10.18 9.91 -2.07
CA GLN A 76 -9.50 11.09 -1.55
C GLN A 76 -9.87 11.35 -0.09
N ALA A 77 -11.18 11.39 0.22
CA ALA A 77 -11.66 11.65 1.57
C ALA A 77 -11.22 10.55 2.57
N GLU A 78 -11.18 9.29 2.12
CA GLU A 78 -10.66 8.20 2.94
C GLU A 78 -9.16 8.35 3.20
N LEU A 79 -8.36 8.71 2.19
CA LEU A 79 -6.93 8.97 2.34
C LEU A 79 -6.62 10.13 3.28
N GLU A 80 -7.32 11.26 3.14
CA GLU A 80 -7.17 12.43 4.02
C GLU A 80 -7.47 12.08 5.49
N THR A 81 -8.40 11.14 5.73
CA THR A 81 -8.68 10.62 7.06
C THR A 81 -7.49 9.86 7.64
N TYR A 82 -6.78 9.09 6.81
CA TYR A 82 -5.57 8.39 7.22
C TYR A 82 -4.34 9.30 7.26
N GLU A 83 -4.28 10.42 6.55
CA GLU A 83 -3.17 11.37 6.69
C GLU A 83 -3.13 12.05 8.06
N LYS A 84 -4.27 12.17 8.74
CA LYS A 84 -4.32 12.60 10.16
C LYS A 84 -3.51 11.68 11.08
N ILE A 85 -3.16 10.48 10.63
CA ILE A 85 -2.27 9.56 11.34
C ILE A 85 -0.84 10.12 11.48
N TYR A 86 -0.39 10.96 10.55
CA TYR A 86 0.91 11.65 10.66
C TYR A 86 0.97 12.57 11.88
N THR A 87 -0.17 13.07 12.37
CA THR A 87 -0.25 13.97 13.53
C THR A 87 -0.67 13.25 14.82
N ASN A 88 -1.37 12.11 14.75
CA ASN A 88 -1.83 11.38 15.94
C ASN A 88 -1.53 9.86 15.87
N ARG A 89 -0.62 9.41 16.76
CA ARG A 89 -0.13 8.02 16.82
C ARG A 89 -1.17 6.97 17.23
N LYS A 90 -2.37 7.36 17.68
CA LYS A 90 -3.38 6.42 18.19
C LYS A 90 -4.11 5.63 17.09
N ASP A 91 -4.03 6.07 15.83
CA ASP A 91 -4.84 5.52 14.73
C ASP A 91 -4.12 4.53 13.80
N TYR A 92 -2.83 4.23 14.04
CA TYR A 92 -2.03 3.31 13.21
C TYR A 92 -2.67 1.93 13.04
N THR A 93 -3.25 1.38 14.11
CA THR A 93 -3.80 0.02 14.11
C THR A 93 -5.00 -0.09 13.18
N LYS A 94 -5.81 0.96 13.06
CA LYS A 94 -6.99 0.98 12.17
C LYS A 94 -6.56 0.97 10.70
N PHE A 95 -5.58 1.80 10.34
CA PHE A 95 -5.03 1.81 9.00
C PHE A 95 -4.36 0.50 8.64
N ILE A 96 -3.49 -0.05 9.50
CA ILE A 96 -2.78 -1.32 9.19
C ILE A 96 -3.74 -2.46 8.89
N LYS A 97 -4.86 -2.56 9.62
CA LYS A 97 -5.89 -3.58 9.37
C LYS A 97 -6.58 -3.40 8.02
N LYS A 98 -6.75 -2.16 7.57
CA LYS A 98 -7.43 -1.81 6.32
C LYS A 98 -6.49 -1.62 5.13
N HIS A 99 -5.18 -1.49 5.35
CA HIS A 99 -4.20 -1.14 4.33
C HIS A 99 -4.27 -2.08 3.12
N SER A 100 -4.31 -3.40 3.34
CA SER A 100 -4.37 -4.37 2.24
C SER A 100 -5.66 -4.24 1.41
N ILE A 101 -6.79 -3.99 2.08
CA ILE A 101 -8.09 -3.80 1.44
C ILE A 101 -8.09 -2.51 0.63
N LEU A 102 -7.69 -1.39 1.23
CA LEU A 102 -7.63 -0.09 0.57
C LEU A 102 -6.66 -0.11 -0.62
N LYS A 103 -5.47 -0.68 -0.45
CA LYS A 103 -4.49 -0.88 -1.52
C LYS A 103 -5.09 -1.68 -2.66
N TYR A 104 -5.78 -2.78 -2.36
CA TYR A 104 -6.42 -3.61 -3.38
C TYR A 104 -7.52 -2.83 -4.13
N GLU A 105 -8.39 -2.11 -3.42
CA GLU A 105 -9.48 -1.34 -4.02
C GLU A 105 -8.95 -0.22 -4.94
N ILE A 106 -7.96 0.56 -4.48
CA ILE A 106 -7.34 1.62 -5.28
C ILE A 106 -6.62 1.04 -6.50
N ARG A 107 -5.89 -0.07 -6.36
CA ARG A 107 -5.21 -0.72 -7.50
C ARG A 107 -6.20 -1.29 -8.51
N LYS A 108 -7.27 -1.93 -8.05
CA LYS A 108 -8.33 -2.45 -8.92
C LYS A 108 -8.97 -1.30 -9.70
N PHE A 109 -9.23 -0.18 -9.04
CA PHE A 109 -9.77 1.02 -9.67
C PHE A 109 -8.78 1.67 -10.65
N GLN A 110 -7.50 1.77 -10.28
CA GLN A 110 -6.41 2.25 -11.14
C GLN A 110 -6.35 1.48 -12.47
N ASN A 111 -6.46 0.15 -12.40
CA ASN A 111 -6.44 -0.71 -13.58
C ASN A 111 -7.64 -0.41 -14.48
N LYS A 112 -8.85 -0.29 -13.91
CA LYS A 112 -10.06 0.06 -14.69
C LYS A 112 -9.90 1.39 -15.44
N ILE A 113 -9.40 2.42 -14.76
CA ILE A 113 -9.18 3.75 -15.38
C ILE A 113 -8.10 3.67 -16.45
N SER A 114 -7.02 2.92 -16.22
CA SER A 114 -5.92 2.78 -17.19
C SER A 114 -6.41 2.17 -18.49
N HIS A 115 -7.17 1.08 -18.39
CA HIS A 115 -7.75 0.41 -19.54
C HIS A 115 -8.83 1.25 -20.25
N PHE A 116 -9.65 1.98 -19.48
CA PHE A 116 -10.60 2.94 -20.06
C PHE A 116 -9.89 4.06 -20.83
N TYR A 117 -8.85 4.65 -20.24
CA TYR A 117 -8.05 5.68 -20.88
C TYR A 117 -7.39 5.17 -22.17
N GLU A 118 -6.77 4.00 -22.14
CA GLU A 118 -6.14 3.38 -23.31
C GLU A 118 -7.16 3.11 -24.42
N ALA A 119 -8.33 2.57 -24.08
CA ALA A 119 -9.41 2.35 -25.03
C ALA A 119 -9.90 3.66 -25.69
N LEU A 120 -10.00 4.75 -24.91
CA LEU A 120 -10.36 6.06 -25.45
C LEU A 120 -9.28 6.65 -26.37
N VAL A 121 -7.99 6.50 -26.02
CA VAL A 121 -6.88 6.97 -26.85
C VAL A 121 -6.87 6.27 -28.20
N ILE A 122 -7.06 4.94 -28.21
CA ILE A 122 -7.12 4.16 -29.45
C ILE A 122 -8.35 4.57 -30.26
N CYS A 123 -9.53 4.63 -29.63
CA CYS A 123 -10.76 5.07 -30.29
C CYS A 123 -10.65 6.48 -30.89
N GLN A 124 -10.01 7.42 -30.18
CA GLN A 124 -9.75 8.76 -30.68
C GLN A 124 -8.84 8.77 -31.93
N THR A 125 -7.94 7.80 -32.05
CA THR A 125 -6.99 7.68 -33.15
C THR A 125 -7.62 7.01 -34.37
N GLU A 126 -8.35 5.91 -34.13
CA GLU A 126 -9.00 5.10 -35.18
C GLU A 126 -10.30 5.72 -35.71
N GLN A 127 -10.98 6.57 -34.93
CA GLN A 127 -12.24 7.22 -35.31
C GLN A 127 -12.08 8.75 -35.43
N PRO A 128 -11.56 9.28 -36.57
CA PRO A 128 -11.35 10.71 -36.79
C PRO A 128 -12.59 11.57 -36.57
N ALA A 129 -13.77 11.06 -36.92
CA ALA A 129 -15.05 11.76 -36.75
C ALA A 129 -15.36 12.08 -35.27
N LEU A 130 -14.93 11.21 -34.36
CA LEU A 130 -15.16 11.34 -32.92
C LEU A 130 -14.00 12.04 -32.20
N LYS A 131 -12.88 12.27 -32.88
CA LYS A 131 -11.63 12.78 -32.30
C LYS A 131 -11.81 14.06 -31.46
N LYS A 132 -12.60 15.01 -31.96
CA LYS A 132 -12.85 16.29 -31.29
C LYS A 132 -13.75 16.12 -30.07
N GLN A 133 -14.77 15.27 -30.15
CA GLN A 133 -15.70 15.00 -29.06
C GLN A 133 -15.03 14.22 -27.92
N LEU A 134 -14.15 13.27 -28.27
CA LEU A 134 -13.42 12.43 -27.31
C LEU A 134 -12.23 13.12 -26.63
N LYS A 135 -11.70 14.21 -27.20
CA LYS A 135 -10.47 14.86 -26.71
C LYS A 135 -10.54 15.21 -25.23
N ASN A 136 -11.64 15.80 -24.79
CA ASN A 136 -11.78 16.25 -23.40
C ASN A 136 -11.90 15.06 -22.45
N TYR A 137 -12.68 14.03 -22.82
CA TYR A 137 -12.85 12.83 -22.00
C TYR A 137 -11.56 12.00 -21.92
N THR A 138 -10.81 11.93 -23.01
CA THR A 138 -9.51 11.24 -23.05
C THR A 138 -8.50 11.95 -22.15
N TYR A 139 -8.46 13.28 -22.20
CA TYR A 139 -7.64 14.09 -21.29
C TYR A 139 -8.04 13.89 -19.82
N GLU A 140 -9.34 13.94 -19.52
CA GLU A 140 -9.86 13.75 -18.17
C GLU A 140 -9.57 12.35 -17.63
N ALA A 141 -9.76 11.29 -18.42
CA ALA A 141 -9.40 9.93 -18.06
C ALA A 141 -7.89 9.78 -17.78
N GLY A 142 -7.04 10.48 -18.55
CA GLY A 142 -5.60 10.54 -18.31
C GLY A 142 -5.25 11.21 -16.97
N LEU A 143 -5.93 12.31 -16.63
CA LEU A 143 -5.78 12.95 -15.32
C LEU A 143 -6.21 12.01 -14.19
N PHE A 144 -7.35 11.34 -14.33
CA PHE A 144 -7.85 10.37 -13.35
C PHE A 144 -6.85 9.22 -13.14
N LYS A 145 -6.26 8.69 -14.22
CA LYS A 145 -5.21 7.66 -14.14
C LYS A 145 -4.04 8.14 -13.28
N ASN A 146 -3.58 9.37 -13.49
CA ASN A 146 -2.46 9.93 -12.73
C ASN A 146 -2.83 10.12 -11.25
N VAL A 147 -4.02 10.67 -10.96
CA VAL A 147 -4.51 10.88 -9.58
C VAL A 147 -4.61 9.56 -8.80
N VAL A 148 -5.18 8.52 -9.41
CA VAL A 148 -5.32 7.22 -8.72
C VAL A 148 -3.97 6.50 -8.58
N THR A 149 -3.04 6.69 -9.53
CA THR A 149 -1.66 6.21 -9.40
C THR A 149 -0.97 6.85 -8.20
N GLU A 150 -1.17 8.15 -8.03
CA GLU A 150 -0.66 8.91 -6.90
C GLU A 150 -1.30 8.44 -5.58
N TYR A 151 -2.61 8.18 -5.54
CA TYR A 151 -3.27 7.60 -4.37
C TYR A 151 -2.70 6.24 -3.98
N ALA A 152 -2.38 5.38 -4.96
CA ALA A 152 -1.76 4.09 -4.70
C ALA A 152 -0.37 4.25 -4.07
N ALA A 153 0.43 5.24 -4.51
CA ALA A 153 1.72 5.55 -3.91
C ALA A 153 1.55 6.04 -2.46
N ARG A 154 0.62 6.98 -2.22
CA ARG A 154 0.36 7.52 -0.88
C ARG A 154 -0.03 6.45 0.14
N VAL A 155 -0.81 5.44 -0.23
CA VAL A 155 -1.14 4.32 0.66
C VAL A 155 0.10 3.56 1.10
N GLU A 156 1.06 3.35 0.20
CA GLU A 156 2.34 2.70 0.51
C GLU A 156 3.20 3.58 1.41
N ASP A 157 3.26 4.87 1.14
CA ASP A 157 4.06 5.82 1.93
C ASP A 157 3.57 5.88 3.38
N ILE A 158 2.25 5.96 3.59
CA ILE A 158 1.64 5.89 4.93
C ILE A 158 2.03 4.57 5.62
N TYR A 159 1.93 3.46 4.90
CA TYR A 159 2.28 2.15 5.46
C TYR A 159 3.76 2.04 5.83
N ALA A 160 4.65 2.48 4.94
CA ALA A 160 6.09 2.49 5.15
C ALA A 160 6.47 3.36 6.35
N HIS A 161 5.87 4.54 6.48
CA HIS A 161 6.06 5.41 7.64
C HIS A 161 5.68 4.72 8.95
N ILE A 162 4.53 4.04 8.99
CA ILE A 162 4.07 3.30 10.17
C ILE A 162 5.02 2.15 10.51
N GLN A 163 5.51 1.42 9.50
CA GLN A 163 6.49 0.36 9.71
C GLN A 163 7.82 0.91 10.23
N GLY A 164 8.28 2.06 9.75
CA GLY A 164 9.44 2.77 10.29
C GLY A 164 9.30 3.03 11.79
N ILE A 165 8.21 3.68 12.21
CA ILE A 165 7.95 3.97 13.63
C ILE A 165 7.90 2.69 14.48
N LYS A 166 7.31 1.62 13.96
CA LYS A 166 7.25 0.32 14.66
C LYS A 166 8.63 -0.30 14.81
N ASN A 167 9.41 -0.31 13.74
CA ASN A 167 10.75 -0.86 13.74
C ASN A 167 11.66 -0.08 14.68
N ASP A 168 11.58 1.25 14.71
CA ASP A 168 12.32 2.09 15.67
C ASP A 168 11.99 1.71 17.11
N LYS A 169 10.71 1.48 17.41
CA LYS A 169 10.28 1.04 18.74
C LYS A 169 10.80 -0.36 19.09
N ILE A 170 10.74 -1.31 18.14
CA ILE A 170 11.26 -2.66 18.33
C ILE A 170 12.77 -2.62 18.56
N ASN A 171 13.51 -1.88 17.73
CA ASN A 171 14.96 -1.71 17.85
C ASN A 171 15.33 -1.09 19.19
N ARG A 172 14.63 -0.05 19.63
CA ARG A 172 14.82 0.54 20.96
C ARG A 172 14.56 -0.47 22.08
N ASN A 173 13.50 -1.26 21.98
CA ASN A 173 13.19 -2.28 22.99
C ASN A 173 14.27 -3.38 23.03
N ILE A 174 14.74 -3.84 21.88
CA ILE A 174 15.83 -4.83 21.78
C ILE A 174 17.12 -4.25 22.36
N TYR A 175 17.44 -2.99 22.06
CA TYR A 175 18.60 -2.30 22.63
C TYR A 175 18.54 -2.28 24.16
N ILE A 176 17.42 -1.84 24.74
CA ILE A 176 17.24 -1.81 26.20
C ILE A 176 17.36 -3.22 26.80
N LEU A 177 16.70 -4.21 26.19
CA LEU A 177 16.74 -5.58 26.69
C LEU A 177 18.17 -6.16 26.63
N THR A 178 18.91 -5.88 25.55
CA THR A 178 20.30 -6.28 25.37
C THR A 178 21.20 -5.62 26.40
N MET A 179 21.02 -4.32 26.65
CA MET A 179 21.78 -3.57 27.66
C MET A 179 21.55 -4.16 29.06
N ILE A 180 20.28 -4.42 29.44
CA ILE A 180 19.94 -5.07 30.71
C ILE A 180 20.58 -6.45 30.79
N SER A 181 20.49 -7.25 29.71
CA SER A 181 21.08 -8.59 29.68
C SER A 181 22.60 -8.56 29.84
N ALA A 182 23.28 -7.62 29.19
CA ALA A 182 24.73 -7.44 29.32
C ALA A 182 25.15 -7.02 30.74
N LEU A 183 24.34 -6.19 31.41
CA LEU A 183 24.54 -5.80 32.82
C LEU A 183 24.33 -6.98 33.78
N LEU A 184 23.33 -7.83 33.53
CA LEU A 184 23.01 -8.97 34.38
C LEU A 184 23.90 -10.19 34.14
N LEU A 185 24.49 -10.34 32.94
CA LEU A 185 25.32 -11.49 32.58
C LEU A 185 26.47 -11.77 33.58
N PRO A 186 27.34 -10.81 33.95
CA PRO A 186 28.41 -11.06 34.91
C PRO A 186 27.87 -11.32 36.32
N LEU A 187 26.76 -10.68 36.71
CA LEU A 187 26.13 -10.90 38.00
C LEU A 187 25.59 -12.33 38.10
N ASN A 188 24.86 -12.78 37.07
CA ASN A 188 24.34 -14.13 36.95
C ASN A 188 25.45 -15.17 36.92
N PHE A 189 26.60 -14.87 36.30
CA PHE A 189 27.75 -15.75 36.32
C PHE A 189 28.31 -15.92 37.74
N ILE A 190 28.49 -14.81 38.48
CA ILE A 190 29.01 -14.85 39.86
C ILE A 190 28.02 -15.60 40.78
N THR A 191 26.73 -15.28 40.73
CA THR A 191 25.72 -15.95 41.57
C THR A 191 25.58 -17.43 41.23
N SER A 192 25.66 -17.80 39.93
CA SER A 192 25.64 -19.20 39.52
C SER A 192 26.89 -19.94 39.99
N PHE A 193 28.08 -19.34 39.86
CA PHE A 193 29.34 -19.94 40.30
C PHE A 193 29.35 -20.23 41.81
N PHE A 194 28.93 -19.25 42.63
CA PHE A 194 28.85 -19.43 44.09
C PHE A 194 27.61 -20.22 44.56
N GLY A 195 26.61 -20.40 43.69
CA GLY A 195 25.44 -21.24 43.94
C GLY A 195 25.67 -22.73 43.64
N MET A 196 26.83 -23.11 43.10
CA MET A 196 27.19 -24.50 42.87
C MET A 196 27.42 -25.24 44.20
N ASN A 197 26.84 -26.43 44.34
CA ASN A 197 27.07 -27.31 45.50
C ASN A 197 28.41 -28.05 45.39
N THR A 198 29.51 -27.31 45.35
CA THR A 198 30.88 -27.86 45.22
C THR A 198 31.71 -27.60 46.47
N SER A 199 32.43 -28.63 46.93
CA SER A 199 33.41 -28.50 48.02
C SER A 199 34.62 -27.67 47.58
N GLY A 200 35.17 -26.84 48.47
CA GLY A 200 36.37 -26.04 48.19
C GLY A 200 36.14 -24.79 47.32
N LEU A 201 34.94 -24.19 47.39
CA LEU A 201 34.64 -22.92 46.72
C LEU A 201 35.60 -21.81 47.17
N PHE A 202 35.94 -20.92 46.24
CA PHE A 202 36.71 -19.71 46.52
C PHE A 202 36.03 -18.92 47.66
N LEU A 203 36.80 -18.37 48.60
CA LEU A 203 36.32 -17.65 49.79
C LEU A 203 35.47 -18.46 50.81
N SER A 204 35.24 -19.77 50.63
CA SER A 204 34.36 -20.56 51.51
C SER A 204 34.78 -20.62 52.99
N GLU A 205 36.06 -20.42 53.30
CA GLU A 205 36.60 -20.44 54.68
C GLU A 205 36.45 -19.10 55.42
N TYR A 206 36.05 -18.01 54.74
CA TYR A 206 35.97 -16.68 55.33
C TYR A 206 34.56 -16.37 55.86
N LYS A 207 34.45 -15.98 57.14
CA LYS A 207 33.18 -15.60 57.78
C LYS A 207 32.42 -14.46 57.06
N ASN A 208 33.15 -13.57 56.37
CA ASN A 208 32.59 -12.40 55.67
C ASN A 208 32.48 -12.60 54.15
N ALA A 209 32.62 -13.83 53.64
CA ALA A 209 32.66 -14.13 52.21
C ALA A 209 31.45 -13.57 51.43
N THR A 210 30.23 -13.78 51.93
CA THR A 210 29.00 -13.30 51.29
C THR A 210 29.00 -11.77 51.14
N THR A 211 29.46 -11.05 52.15
CA THR A 211 29.55 -9.58 52.12
C THR A 211 30.59 -9.11 51.09
N ILE A 212 31.75 -9.79 51.02
CA ILE A 212 32.81 -9.48 50.06
C ILE A 212 32.33 -9.69 48.62
N VAL A 213 31.72 -10.84 48.32
CA VAL A 213 31.19 -11.15 46.99
C VAL A 213 30.06 -10.21 46.61
N SER A 214 29.17 -9.87 47.55
CA SER A 214 28.08 -8.90 47.32
C SER A 214 28.61 -7.50 47.01
N ALA A 215 29.64 -7.04 47.74
CA ALA A 215 30.29 -5.76 47.46
C ALA A 215 30.97 -5.75 46.09
N PHE A 216 31.68 -6.83 45.73
CA PHE A 216 32.29 -6.98 44.41
C PHE A 216 31.26 -6.94 43.28
N MET A 217 30.17 -7.70 43.41
CA MET A 217 29.05 -7.70 42.45
C MET A 217 28.48 -6.29 42.25
N LEU A 218 28.25 -5.56 43.34
CA LEU A 218 27.74 -4.19 43.29
C LEU A 218 28.72 -3.23 42.58
N VAL A 219 30.02 -3.33 42.86
CA VAL A 219 31.05 -2.53 42.18
C VAL A 219 31.11 -2.85 40.70
N THR A 220 31.07 -4.13 40.30
CA THR A 220 31.07 -4.52 38.88
C THR A 220 29.86 -3.97 38.13
N LEU A 221 28.68 -3.97 38.76
CA LEU A 221 27.46 -3.43 38.18
C LEU A 221 27.53 -1.91 37.99
N ILE A 222 28.07 -1.17 38.98
CA ILE A 222 28.29 0.27 38.87
C ILE A 222 29.27 0.60 37.74
N ILE A 223 30.41 -0.11 37.66
CA ILE A 223 31.41 0.12 36.61
C ILE A 223 30.80 -0.10 35.23
N LEU A 224 30.07 -1.20 35.02
CA LEU A 224 29.44 -1.48 33.74
C LEU A 224 28.36 -0.45 33.40
N ALA A 225 27.55 -0.02 34.36
CA ALA A 225 26.56 1.02 34.16
C ALA A 225 27.20 2.36 33.73
N ILE A 226 28.31 2.75 34.36
CA ILE A 226 29.08 3.95 33.99
C ILE A 226 29.67 3.79 32.57
N CYS A 227 30.25 2.64 32.24
CA CYS A 227 30.78 2.37 30.90
C CYS A 227 29.69 2.48 29.82
N PHE A 228 28.51 1.92 30.06
CA PHE A 228 27.38 2.04 29.14
C PHE A 228 26.90 3.49 29.01
N TRP A 229 26.78 4.23 30.12
CA TRP A 229 26.37 5.63 30.09
C TRP A 229 27.35 6.52 29.32
N LEU A 230 28.66 6.31 29.49
CA LEU A 230 29.70 7.02 28.72
C LEU A 230 29.69 6.66 27.23
N TYR A 231 29.34 5.42 26.90
CA TYR A 231 29.23 4.97 25.51
C TYR A 231 28.02 5.59 24.82
N ASP A 232 26.86 5.64 25.50
CA ASP A 232 25.62 6.24 25.01
C ASP A 232 25.82 7.74 24.71
N LYS A 233 26.47 8.47 25.63
CA LYS A 233 26.77 9.90 25.47
C LYS A 233 27.71 10.22 24.29
N LYS A 234 28.48 9.25 23.80
CA LYS A 234 29.42 9.44 22.68
C LYS A 234 28.75 9.24 21.31
N GLN A 235 27.53 8.69 21.30
CA GLN A 235 26.75 8.40 20.10
C GLN A 235 25.67 9.47 19.81
N GLU A 236 25.35 10.33 20.77
CA GLU A 236 24.63 11.61 20.56
C GLU A 236 25.57 12.70 20.02
#